data_AF-A0A661BY46-F1
#
_entry.id   AF-A0A661BY46-F1
#
_cell.length_a   1.000
_cell.length_b   1.000
_cell.length_c   1.000
_cell.angle_alpha   90.00
_cell.angle_beta   90.00
_cell.angle_gamma   90.00
#
_symmetry.space_group_name_H-M   'P 1'
#
loop_
_entity.id
_entity.type
_entity.pdbx_description
1 polymer ?
#
loop_
_entity_poly.entity_id
_entity_poly.type
_entity_poly.pdbx_seq_one_letter_code
_entity_poly.pdbx_strand_id
1 'polypeptide(L)' 'TCAYKRLHKNKSLPLWHPLITGDKNSVHDAGFSAKWFAQSEEYVHPEQLVDFVISLDEK' A
#
# COMPACT_ATOMS: atom_id res chain seq x y z
N THR A 1 -5.33 -4.33 3.00
CA THR A 1 -5.16 -5.67 3.63
C THR A 1 -3.93 -6.36 3.05
N CYS A 2 -3.01 -6.90 3.85
CA CYS A 2 -1.82 -7.57 3.31
C CYS A 2 -2.12 -8.97 2.75
N ALA A 3 -1.34 -9.40 1.75
CA ALA A 3 -1.49 -10.67 1.04
C ALA A 3 -1.49 -11.87 2.00
N TYR A 4 -0.49 -11.91 2.89
CA TYR A 4 -0.32 -12.96 3.89
C TYR A 4 -1.57 -13.16 4.75
N LYS A 5 -2.16 -12.08 5.29
CA LYS A 5 -3.38 -12.17 6.11
C LYS A 5 -4.58 -12.69 5.33
N ARG A 6 -4.68 -12.38 4.02
CA ARG A 6 -5.77 -12.89 3.17
C ARG A 6 -5.61 -14.38 2.93
N LEU A 7 -4.42 -14.81 2.53
CA LEU A 7 -4.10 -16.21 2.29
C LEU A 7 -4.31 -17.08 3.55
N HIS A 8 -3.82 -16.62 4.70
CA HIS A 8 -4.04 -17.31 5.98
C HIS A 8 -5.53 -17.48 6.33
N LYS A 9 -6.39 -16.56 5.89
CA LYS A 9 -7.84 -16.61 6.11
C LYS A 9 -8.60 -17.27 4.95
N ASN A 10 -7.91 -17.97 4.04
CA ASN A 10 -8.49 -18.54 2.81
C ASN A 10 -9.31 -17.53 1.99
N LYS A 11 -8.89 -16.25 1.98
CA LYS A 11 -9.50 -15.20 1.17
C LYS A 11 -8.75 -15.06 -0.15
N SER A 12 -9.49 -14.84 -1.24
CA SER A 12 -8.92 -14.57 -2.56
C SER A 12 -8.04 -13.31 -2.55
N LEU A 13 -7.06 -13.23 -3.45
CA LEU A 13 -6.32 -11.99 -3.69
C LEU A 13 -7.02 -11.15 -4.77
N PRO A 14 -6.88 -9.81 -4.75
CA PRO A 14 -7.35 -8.96 -5.84
C PRO A 14 -6.70 -9.33 -7.18
N LEU A 15 -7.41 -9.20 -8.30
CA LEU A 15 -6.89 -9.60 -9.62
C LEU A 15 -5.60 -8.87 -10.03
N TRP A 16 -5.41 -7.64 -9.55
CA TRP A 16 -4.20 -6.85 -9.78
C TRP A 16 -3.02 -7.24 -8.88
N HIS A 17 -3.17 -8.23 -8.00
CA HIS A 17 -2.13 -8.55 -7.02
C HIS A 17 -0.91 -9.21 -7.70
N PRO A 18 0.35 -8.84 -7.35
CA PRO A 18 1.56 -9.39 -7.99
C PRO A 18 1.69 -10.91 -7.93
N LEU A 19 1.16 -11.54 -6.88
CA LEU A 19 1.12 -13.01 -6.75
C LEU A 19 0.15 -13.69 -7.74
N ILE A 20 -0.79 -12.95 -8.32
CA ILE A 20 -1.67 -13.43 -9.40
C ILE A 20 -1.08 -13.05 -10.76
N THR A 21 -0.64 -11.80 -10.93
CA THR A 21 -0.18 -11.27 -12.23
C THR A 21 1.25 -11.64 -12.58
N GLY A 22 2.09 -12.04 -11.61
CA GLY A 22 3.53 -12.23 -11.78
C GLY A 22 4.33 -10.92 -11.93
N ASP A 23 3.68 -9.85 -12.35
CA ASP A 23 4.25 -8.51 -12.46
C ASP A 23 4.07 -7.70 -11.17
N LYS A 24 5.12 -6.95 -10.77
CA LYS A 24 5.08 -6.01 -9.65
C LYS A 24 4.41 -4.69 -10.04
N ASN A 25 4.42 -4.33 -11.33
CA ASN A 25 3.84 -3.07 -11.81
C ASN A 25 2.31 -3.08 -11.83
N SER A 26 1.68 -4.25 -11.81
CA SER A 26 0.21 -4.40 -11.81
C SER A 26 -0.52 -3.63 -10.70
N VAL A 27 0.11 -3.43 -9.54
CA VAL A 27 -0.44 -2.62 -8.44
C VAL A 27 -0.49 -1.13 -8.81
N HIS A 28 0.50 -0.65 -9.56
CA HIS A 28 0.56 0.72 -10.05
C HIS A 28 -0.45 0.92 -11.18
N ASP A 29 -0.47 0.00 -12.15
CA ASP A 29 -1.38 0.07 -13.30
C ASP A 29 -2.86 0.04 -12.89
N ALA A 30 -3.18 -0.75 -11.86
CA ALA A 30 -4.53 -0.85 -11.33
C ALA A 30 -4.93 0.32 -10.40
N GLY A 31 -4.02 1.25 -10.10
CA GLY A 31 -4.31 2.37 -9.22
C GLY A 31 -4.52 1.96 -7.75
N PHE A 32 -3.81 0.93 -7.27
CA PHE A 32 -3.86 0.45 -5.87
C PHE A 32 -2.51 0.61 -5.10
N SER A 33 -1.60 1.45 -5.60
CA SER A 33 -0.29 1.76 -5.01
C SER A 33 -0.25 2.96 -4.06
N ALA A 34 0.41 2.87 -2.90
CA ALA A 34 0.61 4.07 -2.06
C ALA A 34 1.52 5.16 -2.69
N LYS A 35 2.20 4.85 -3.81
CA LYS A 35 3.20 5.71 -4.44
C LYS A 35 2.68 7.11 -4.83
N TRP A 36 1.38 7.27 -5.11
CA TRP A 36 0.85 8.58 -5.52
C TRP A 36 0.72 9.60 -4.39
N PHE A 37 0.85 9.19 -3.13
CA PHE A 37 0.76 10.11 -1.98
C PHE A 37 1.83 9.88 -0.91
N ALA A 38 2.48 8.72 -0.89
CA ALA A 38 3.53 8.44 0.08
C ALA A 38 4.75 9.34 -0.15
N GLN A 39 5.21 9.99 0.92
CA GLN A 39 6.39 10.85 0.92
C GLN A 39 7.59 10.08 1.48
N SER A 40 8.76 10.21 0.83
CA SER A 40 10.00 9.61 1.33
C SER A 40 10.51 10.38 2.55
N GLU A 41 10.84 9.67 3.62
CA GLU A 41 11.41 10.22 4.86
C GLU A 41 12.75 10.96 4.61
N GLU A 42 13.52 10.53 3.60
CA GLU A 42 14.79 11.17 3.21
C GLU A 42 14.62 12.67 2.88
N TYR A 43 13.42 13.08 2.45
CA TYR A 43 13.12 14.46 2.06
C TYR A 43 12.21 15.20 3.04
N VAL A 44 12.00 14.66 4.25
CA VAL A 44 11.13 15.25 5.28
C VAL A 44 11.96 15.57 6.51
N HIS A 45 11.80 16.78 7.06
CA HIS A 45 12.47 17.13 8.31
C HIS A 45 11.94 16.25 9.45
N PRO A 46 12.78 15.72 10.36
CA PRO A 46 12.34 14.79 11.41
C PRO A 46 11.16 15.27 12.26
N GLU A 47 11.09 16.58 12.53
CA GLU A 47 9.98 17.18 13.29
C GLU A 47 8.65 17.18 12.55
N GLN A 48 8.66 17.06 11.22
CA GLN A 48 7.47 17.06 10.36
C GLN A 48 6.93 15.65 10.08
N LEU A 49 7.63 14.58 10.50
CA LEU A 49 7.22 13.20 10.16
C LEU A 49 5.81 12.87 10.64
N VAL A 50 5.40 13.41 11.79
CA VAL A 50 4.08 13.19 12.38
C VAL A 50 2.96 13.75 11.48
N ASP A 51 3.23 14.84 10.75
CA ASP A 51 2.24 15.47 9.86
C ASP A 51 1.87 14.58 8.66
N PHE A 52 2.73 13.62 8.30
CA PHE A 52 2.51 12.67 7.20
C PHE A 52 1.89 11.33 7.65
N VAL A 53 1.57 11.17 8.94
CA VAL A 53 0.90 9.98 9.46
C VAL A 53 -0.59 10.02 9.09
N ILE A 54 -1.06 8.99 8.41
CA ILE A 54 -2.47 8.86 8.02
C ILE A 54 -3.22 8.05 9.08
N SER A 55 -4.10 8.73 9.81
CA SER A 55 -5.07 8.09 10.71
C SER A 55 -6.23 7.52 9.91
N LEU A 56 -6.59 6.26 10.18
CA LEU A 56 -7.69 5.57 9.49
C LEU A 56 -9.03 5.67 10.25
N ASP A 57 -9.02 6.27 11.44
CA ASP A 57 -10.13 6.32 12.39
C ASP A 57 -11.08 7.51 12.15
N GLU A 58 -10.73 8.46 11.27
CA GLU A 58 -11.52 9.67 10.98
C GLU A 58 -12.44 9.54 9.75
N LYS A 59 -12.92 8.33 9.45
CA LYS A 59 -13.88 8.09 8.35
C LYS A 59 -15.31 7.87 8.83
#